data_AF-A0A952B5M3-F1
#
_entry.id   AF-A0A952B5M3-F1
#
_cell.length_a   1.000
_cell.length_b   1.000
_cell.length_c   1.000
_cell.angle_alpha   90.00
_cell.angle_beta   90.00
_cell.angle_gamma   90.00
#
_symmetry.space_group_name_H-M   'P 1'
#
loop_
_entity.id
_entity.type
_entity.pdbx_description
1 polymer ?
#
loop_
_entity_poly.entity_id
_entity_poly.type
_entity_poly.pdbx_seq_one_letter_code
_entity_poly.pdbx_strand_id
1 'polypeptide(L)'
;MRGLNKKLVARLVERNVVVAFEIDYGVSVTCYLRSRVGGNYTIASGFAICSTTEKFEESAGKNKAAGRALKALINQTHGEVVRSHWDDFPKSWSKRQIDRVLKSGTLYKSWYRAGTGT
;
A
#
# COMPACT_ATOMS: atom_id res chain seq x y z
N MET A 1 -1.68 14.26 -4.83
CA MET A 1 -2.84 13.46 -4.34
C MET A 1 -3.98 13.28 -5.36
N ARG A 2 -3.76 13.57 -6.66
CA ARG A 2 -4.78 13.38 -7.71
C ARG A 2 -5.17 11.89 -7.83
N GLY A 3 -6.45 11.60 -7.98
CA GLY A 3 -6.98 10.22 -8.04
C GLY A 3 -7.33 9.60 -6.68
N LEU A 4 -7.11 10.28 -5.55
CA LEU A 4 -7.58 9.82 -4.25
C LEU A 4 -8.98 10.36 -3.93
N ASN A 5 -9.75 9.54 -3.22
CA ASN A 5 -11.00 9.88 -2.58
C ASN A 5 -10.82 11.09 -1.63
N LYS A 6 -11.76 12.04 -1.66
CA LYS A 6 -11.72 13.28 -0.85
C LYS A 6 -11.63 13.04 0.66
N LYS A 7 -12.39 12.08 1.22
CA LYS A 7 -12.33 11.70 2.64
C LYS A 7 -10.96 11.14 3.01
N LEU A 8 -10.34 10.37 2.12
CA LEU A 8 -8.99 9.82 2.35
C LEU A 8 -7.94 10.94 2.33
N VAL A 9 -8.05 11.88 1.40
CA VAL A 9 -7.18 13.07 1.34
C VAL A 9 -7.29 13.89 2.63
N ALA A 10 -8.49 14.18 3.11
CA ALA A 10 -8.69 14.95 4.34
C ALA A 10 -7.97 14.31 5.53
N ARG A 11 -8.12 12.99 5.71
CA ARG A 11 -7.46 12.25 6.80
C ARG A 11 -5.94 12.21 6.68
N LEU A 12 -5.39 12.20 5.48
CA LEU A 12 -3.94 12.25 5.25
C LEU A 12 -3.40 13.64 5.58
N VAL A 13 -4.11 14.70 5.22
CA VAL A 13 -3.75 16.08 5.54
C VAL A 13 -3.80 16.32 7.05
N GLU A 14 -4.86 15.88 7.74
CA GLU A 14 -5.01 15.98 9.21
C GLU A 14 -3.84 15.34 9.97
N ARG A 15 -3.25 14.29 9.40
CA ARG A 15 -2.13 13.55 10.02
C ARG A 15 -0.76 14.17 9.71
N ASN A 16 -0.70 15.22 8.90
CA ASN A 16 0.54 15.85 8.46
C ASN A 16 1.57 14.83 7.94
N VAL A 17 1.14 13.96 7.03
CA VAL A 17 2.00 12.93 6.42
C VAL A 17 2.40 13.32 5.00
N VAL A 18 3.63 13.01 4.64
CA VAL A 18 4.09 12.98 3.25
C VAL A 18 3.63 11.67 2.62
N VAL A 19 2.99 11.78 1.46
CA VAL A 19 2.41 10.65 0.72
C VAL A 19 3.20 10.42 -0.57
N ALA A 20 3.75 9.22 -0.75
CA ALA A 20 4.42 8.79 -1.99
C ALA A 20 3.79 7.51 -2.53
N PHE A 21 3.81 7.34 -3.85
CA PHE A 21 3.31 6.14 -4.51
C PHE A 21 4.40 5.55 -5.40
N GLU A 22 4.51 4.23 -5.36
CA GLU A 22 5.23 3.42 -6.33
C GLU A 22 4.23 2.57 -7.09
N ILE A 23 4.32 2.56 -8.42
CA ILE A 23 3.33 1.94 -9.29
C ILE A 23 4.05 0.98 -10.22
N ASP A 24 3.70 -0.30 -10.11
CA ASP A 24 4.05 -1.31 -11.11
C ASP A 24 2.84 -1.49 -12.04
N TYR A 25 2.90 -0.85 -13.20
CA TYR A 25 1.80 -0.78 -14.15
C TYR A 25 1.32 -2.18 -14.56
N GLY A 26 0.03 -2.45 -14.32
CA GLY A 26 -0.57 -3.76 -14.58
C GLY A 26 -0.42 -4.77 -13.43
N VAL A 27 0.09 -4.35 -12.27
CA VAL A 27 0.39 -5.26 -11.16
C VAL A 27 -0.08 -4.67 -9.84
N SER A 28 0.56 -3.60 -9.39
CA SER A 28 0.40 -3.16 -8.01
C SER A 28 0.65 -1.67 -7.83
N VAL A 29 0.16 -1.17 -6.72
CA VAL A 29 0.42 0.18 -6.22
C VAL A 29 0.83 0.04 -4.77
N THR A 30 2.00 0.60 -4.44
CA THR A 30 2.46 0.76 -3.07
C THR A 30 2.34 2.21 -2.68
N CYS A 31 1.75 2.48 -1.52
CA CYS A 31 1.69 3.80 -0.92
C CYS A 31 2.61 3.83 0.29
N TYR A 32 3.37 4.91 0.44
CA TYR A 32 4.21 5.18 1.60
C TYR A 32 3.75 6.48 2.27
N LEU A 33 3.51 6.41 3.57
CA LEU A 33 3.23 7.54 4.44
C LEU A 33 4.42 7.77 5.35
N ARG A 34 4.92 9.00 5.41
CA ARG A 34 5.99 9.39 6.32
C ARG A 34 5.53 10.58 7.14
N SER A 35 5.71 10.53 8.45
CA SER A 35 5.52 11.69 9.34
C SER A 35 6.75 11.86 10.22
N ARG A 36 7.05 13.11 10.57
CA ARG A 36 8.12 13.48 11.51
C ARG A 36 7.57 14.46 12.52
N VAL A 37 7.61 14.10 13.80
CA VAL A 37 7.11 14.93 14.91
C VAL A 37 8.12 14.88 16.05
N GLY A 38 8.67 16.04 16.43
CA GLY A 38 9.57 16.16 17.59
C GLY A 38 10.77 15.21 17.57
N GLY A 39 11.45 15.06 16.42
CA GLY A 39 12.60 14.15 16.26
C GLY A 39 12.24 12.69 15.97
N ASN A 40 11.01 12.26 16.26
CA ASN A 40 10.52 10.93 15.93
C ASN A 40 10.07 10.85 14.47
N TYR A 41 10.28 9.70 13.84
CA TYR A 41 9.72 9.40 12.52
C TYR A 41 8.79 8.20 12.59
N THR A 42 7.74 8.24 11.78
CA THR A 42 6.86 7.11 11.54
C THR A 42 6.75 6.86 10.05
N ILE A 43 6.86 5.60 9.65
CA ILE A 43 6.64 5.16 8.28
C ILE A 43 5.52 4.13 8.31
N ALA A 44 4.53 4.32 7.45
CA ALA A 44 3.55 3.31 7.16
C ALA A 44 3.50 3.05 5.66
N SER A 45 3.27 1.81 5.27
CA SER A 45 3.10 1.45 3.88
C SER A 45 1.83 0.64 3.70
N GLY A 46 1.22 0.75 2.52
CA GLY A 46 0.08 -0.03 2.11
C GLY A 46 0.29 -0.49 0.68
N PHE A 47 0.20 -1.80 0.48
CA PHE A 47 0.34 -2.45 -0.80
C PHE A 47 -1.03 -2.81 -1.34
N ALA A 48 -1.33 -2.49 -2.59
CA ALA A 48 -2.53 -2.92 -3.28
C ALA A 48 -2.17 -3.58 -4.60
N ILE A 49 -2.57 -4.83 -4.76
CA ILE A 49 -2.55 -5.47 -6.07
C ILE A 49 -3.78 -4.96 -6.82
N CYS A 50 -3.56 -4.32 -7.97
CA CYS A 50 -4.64 -3.90 -8.85
C CYS A 50 -5.20 -5.13 -9.57
N SER A 51 -6.47 -5.05 -9.94
CA SER A 51 -7.38 -6.16 -10.24
C SER A 51 -6.83 -7.34 -11.07
N THR A 52 -7.52 -8.46 -10.88
CA THR A 52 -7.48 -9.72 -11.64
C THR A 52 -7.88 -9.54 -13.12
N THR A 53 -8.28 -8.34 -13.52
CA THR A 53 -8.79 -7.99 -14.84
C THR A 53 -7.67 -7.34 -15.64
N GLU A 54 -7.61 -7.57 -16.96
CA GLU A 54 -6.54 -7.04 -17.81
C GLU A 54 -6.40 -5.50 -17.76
N LYS A 55 -7.42 -4.80 -17.27
CA LYS A 55 -7.43 -3.34 -17.17
C LYS A 55 -7.00 -2.89 -15.77
N PHE A 56 -5.77 -2.42 -15.69
CA PHE A 56 -5.22 -1.74 -14.52
C PHE A 56 -5.93 -0.40 -14.26
N GLU A 57 -6.59 -0.29 -13.10
CA GLU A 57 -7.19 0.97 -12.65
C GLU A 57 -6.33 1.62 -11.55
N GLU A 58 -5.45 2.54 -11.97
CA GLU A 58 -4.49 3.22 -11.09
C GLU A 58 -5.16 3.93 -9.91
N SER A 59 -6.29 4.60 -10.17
CA SER A 59 -7.05 5.34 -9.15
C SER A 59 -7.54 4.41 -8.04
N ALA A 60 -8.16 3.28 -8.40
CA ALA A 60 -8.61 2.28 -7.44
C ALA A 60 -7.42 1.70 -6.65
N GLY A 61 -6.31 1.41 -7.32
CA GLY A 61 -5.05 0.97 -6.71
C GLY A 61 -4.53 1.94 -5.66
N LYS A 62 -4.38 3.21 -6.03
CA LYS A 62 -3.93 4.30 -5.15
C LYS A 62 -4.81 4.45 -3.91
N ASN A 63 -6.15 4.42 -4.09
CA ASN A 63 -7.07 4.51 -2.97
C ASN A 63 -6.93 3.34 -1.99
N LYS A 64 -6.83 2.12 -2.51
CA LYS A 64 -6.67 0.91 -1.70
C LYS A 64 -5.33 0.88 -0.96
N ALA A 65 -4.24 1.22 -1.65
CA ALA A 65 -2.90 1.30 -1.08
C ALA A 65 -2.82 2.37 0.01
N ALA A 66 -3.30 3.59 -0.27
CA ALA A 66 -3.30 4.68 0.70
C ALA A 66 -4.21 4.42 1.90
N GLY A 67 -5.38 3.81 1.70
CA GLY A 67 -6.26 3.40 2.80
C GLY A 67 -5.61 2.36 3.71
N ARG A 68 -4.88 1.39 3.14
CA ARG A 68 -4.10 0.39 3.88
C ARG A 68 -2.95 1.02 4.67
N ALA A 69 -2.19 1.92 4.03
CA ALA A 69 -1.10 2.63 4.68
C ALA A 69 -1.61 3.49 5.86
N LEU A 70 -2.73 4.20 5.66
CA LEU A 70 -3.36 5.01 6.69
C LEU A 70 -3.87 4.15 7.86
N LYS A 71 -4.49 3.00 7.58
CA LYS A 71 -4.92 2.06 8.62
C LYS A 71 -3.73 1.55 9.44
N ALA A 72 -2.63 1.17 8.79
CA ALA A 72 -1.40 0.74 9.47
C ALA A 72 -0.79 1.87 10.32
N LEU A 73 -0.81 3.11 9.83
CA LEU A 73 -0.35 4.27 10.59
C LEU A 73 -1.19 4.52 11.85
N ILE A 74 -2.51 4.42 11.75
CA ILE A 74 -3.44 4.66 12.86
C ILE A 74 -3.36 3.54 13.89
N ASN A 75 -3.34 2.30 13.42
CA ASN A 75 -3.38 1.13 14.30
C ASN A 75 -1.99 0.73 14.81
N GLN A 76 -0.92 1.25 14.20
CA GLN A 76 0.47 0.90 14.49
C GLN A 76 0.76 -0.60 14.35
N THR A 77 0.11 -1.24 13.38
CA THR A 77 0.20 -2.69 13.16
C THR A 77 0.57 -3.04 11.72
N HIS A 78 1.13 -4.25 11.56
CA HIS A 78 1.22 -4.90 10.26
C HIS A 78 -0.16 -5.41 9.83
N GLY A 79 -0.42 -5.31 8.53
CA GLY A 79 -1.62 -5.88 7.92
C GLY A 79 -1.48 -7.37 7.64
N GLU A 80 -2.49 -7.94 7.02
CA GLU A 80 -2.48 -9.34 6.58
C GLU A 80 -1.28 -9.63 5.66
N VAL A 81 -0.80 -10.87 5.71
CA VAL A 81 0.24 -11.38 4.81
C VAL A 81 -0.23 -11.29 3.36
N VAL A 82 0.66 -10.89 2.46
CA VAL A 82 0.44 -10.98 1.02
C VAL A 82 0.58 -12.45 0.63
N ARG A 83 -0.30 -12.92 -0.27
CA ARG A 83 -0.24 -14.27 -0.84
C ARG A 83 1.18 -14.63 -1.26
N SER A 84 1.68 -15.75 -0.74
CA SER A 84 3.08 -16.16 -0.87
C SER A 84 3.25 -17.46 -1.66
N HIS A 85 2.16 -18.18 -1.93
CA HIS A 85 2.16 -19.39 -2.73
C HIS A 85 1.22 -19.26 -3.93
N TRP A 86 1.51 -20.03 -4.98
CA TRP A 86 0.70 -20.07 -6.20
C TRP A 86 -0.78 -20.39 -5.93
N ASP A 87 -1.03 -21.33 -5.03
CA ASP A 87 -2.36 -21.83 -4.71
C ASP A 87 -3.20 -20.84 -3.90
N ASP A 88 -2.57 -19.80 -3.34
CA ASP A 88 -3.28 -18.74 -2.61
C ASP A 88 -4.04 -17.78 -3.56
N PHE A 89 -3.69 -17.80 -4.85
CA PHE A 89 -4.23 -16.88 -5.85
C PHE A 89 -5.52 -17.44 -6.49
N PRO A 90 -6.51 -16.58 -6.78
CA PRO A 90 -7.69 -17.00 -7.51
C PRO A 90 -7.32 -17.59 -8.89
N LYS A 91 -7.99 -18.68 -9.29
CA LYS A 91 -7.75 -19.36 -10.58
C LYS A 91 -7.93 -18.47 -11.81
N SER A 92 -8.60 -17.32 -11.67
CA SER A 92 -8.77 -16.32 -12.72
C SER A 92 -7.50 -15.48 -13.00
N TRP A 93 -6.44 -15.63 -12.20
CA TRP A 93 -5.20 -14.90 -12.40
C TRP A 93 -4.29 -15.60 -13.40
N SER A 94 -3.71 -14.82 -14.29
CA SER A 94 -2.66 -15.31 -15.18
C SER A 94 -1.38 -15.63 -14.39
N LYS A 95 -0.62 -16.62 -14.91
CA LYS A 95 0.70 -16.97 -14.40
C LYS A 95 1.59 -15.74 -14.19
N ARG A 96 1.61 -14.85 -15.18
CA ARG A 96 2.39 -13.61 -15.17
C ARG A 96 2.02 -12.67 -14.01
N GLN A 97 0.74 -12.53 -13.67
CA GLN A 97 0.30 -11.69 -12.56
C GLN A 97 0.75 -12.26 -11.22
N ILE A 98 0.62 -13.58 -11.04
CA ILE A 98 1.04 -14.28 -9.83
C ILE A 98 2.55 -14.15 -9.63
N ASP A 99 3.34 -14.44 -10.67
CA ASP A 99 4.80 -14.30 -10.66
C ASP A 99 5.27 -12.91 -10.23
N ARG A 100 4.58 -11.86 -10.71
CA ARG A 100 4.93 -10.47 -10.38
C ARG A 100 4.64 -10.14 -8.93
N VAL A 101 3.55 -10.63 -8.36
CA VAL A 101 3.26 -10.45 -6.93
C VAL A 101 4.28 -11.20 -6.08
N LEU A 102 4.57 -12.46 -6.41
CA LEU A 102 5.57 -13.27 -5.68
C LEU A 102 6.96 -12.64 -5.73
N LYS A 103 7.35 -12.03 -6.86
CA LYS A 103 8.63 -11.32 -7.02
C LYS A 103 8.67 -9.94 -6.35
N SER A 104 7.55 -9.38 -5.92
CA SER A 104 7.50 -8.05 -5.29
C SER A 104 8.22 -7.99 -3.93
N GLY A 105 8.51 -9.14 -3.32
CA GLY A 105 9.17 -9.22 -2.01
C GLY A 105 8.36 -8.63 -0.85
N THR A 106 7.10 -8.26 -1.08
CA THR A 106 6.25 -7.65 -0.06
C THR A 106 5.57 -8.73 0.78
N LEU A 107 5.90 -8.78 2.08
CA LEU A 107 5.34 -9.77 3.00
C LEU A 107 3.94 -9.42 3.51
N TYR A 108 3.63 -8.14 3.69
CA TYR A 108 2.36 -7.68 4.28
C TYR A 108 1.63 -6.69 3.38
N LYS A 109 0.29 -6.77 3.32
CA LYS A 109 -0.57 -5.81 2.61
C LYS A 109 -0.44 -4.39 3.17
N SER A 110 0.05 -4.25 4.39
CA SER A 110 0.48 -2.99 4.98
C SER A 110 1.47 -3.23 6.10
N TRP A 111 2.32 -2.26 6.39
CA TRP A 111 3.23 -2.33 7.52
C TRP A 111 3.43 -0.96 8.16
N TYR A 112 3.83 -0.95 9.42
CA TYR A 112 4.13 0.24 10.20
C TYR A 112 5.49 0.09 10.87
N ARG A 113 6.23 1.19 10.98
CA ARG A 113 7.48 1.29 11.74
C ARG A 113 7.59 2.68 12.34
N ALA A 114 7.94 2.75 13.61
CA ALA A 114 8.38 3.98 14.27
C ALA A 114 9.88 3.91 14.57
N GLY A 115 10.51 5.06 14.68
CA GLY A 115 11.86 5.18 15.20
C GLY A 115 12.15 6.58 15.72
N THR A 116 13.17 6.67 16.55
CA THR A 116 13.76 7.93 16.99
C THR A 116 14.84 8.32 15.98
N GLY A 117 14.79 9.54 15.45
CA GLY A 117 15.92 10.09 14.71
C GLY A 117 16.87 10.72 15.71
N THR A 118 18.08 10.18 15.83
CA THR A 118 19.23 10.89 16.43
C THR A 118 19.64 12.05 15.54
#